data_AF-B6IRM6-F1
#
_entry.id   AF-B6IRM6-F1
#
_cell.length_a   1.000
_cell.length_b   1.000
_cell.length_c   1.000
_cell.angle_alpha   90.00
_cell.angle_beta   90.00
_cell.angle_gamma   90.00
#
_symmetry.space_group_name_H-M   'P 1'
#
loop_
_entity.id
_entity.type
_entity.pdbx_description
1 polymer ?
#
loop_
_entity_poly.entity_id
_entity_poly.type
_entity_poly.pdbx_seq_one_letter_code
_entity_poly.pdbx_strand_id
1 'polypeptide(L)' 'MSLGIWEMTVILLVVLLIFGTGKLPAAMGDLAKGLKAFKRELGRPADSAPPPARREVE' A
#
# COMPACT_ATOMS: atom_id res chain seq x y z
N MET A 1 -23.09 22.26 7.47
CA MET A 1 -22.62 21.60 6.22
C MET A 1 -21.37 20.85 6.58
N SER A 2 -21.54 19.60 7.02
CA SER A 2 -20.43 18.76 7.45
C SER A 2 -19.89 18.08 6.20
N LEU A 3 -18.62 18.29 5.88
CA LEU A 3 -17.90 17.51 4.87
C LEU A 3 -17.95 16.04 5.31
N GLY A 4 -18.97 15.33 4.84
CA GLY A 4 -19.27 13.98 5.26
C GLY A 4 -18.43 12.97 4.49
N ILE A 5 -18.42 11.74 5.01
CA ILE A 5 -17.87 10.57 4.31
C ILE A 5 -18.51 10.42 2.90
N TRP A 6 -19.73 10.94 2.74
CA TRP A 6 -20.45 10.98 1.47
C TRP A 6 -19.73 11.81 0.39
N GLU A 7 -19.31 13.04 0.68
CA GLU A 7 -18.55 13.86 -0.28
C GLU A 7 -17.21 13.22 -0.65
N MET A 8 -16.49 12.66 0.32
CA MET A 8 -15.21 11.98 0.05
C MET A 8 -15.38 10.78 -0.89
N THR A 9 -16.49 10.03 -0.74
CA THR A 9 -16.79 8.90 -1.62
C THR A 9 -17.06 9.36 -3.05
N VAL A 10 -17.84 10.43 -3.23
CA VAL A 10 -18.15 11.00 -4.55
C VAL A 10 -16.88 11.52 -5.24
N ILE A 11 -16.03 12.24 -4.49
CA ILE A 11 -14.75 12.75 -5.02
C ILE A 11 -13.84 11.60 -5.45
N LEU A 12 -13.75 10.54 -4.65
CA LEU A 12 -12.93 9.37 -4.95
C LEU A 12 -13.42 8.66 -6.22
N LEU A 13 -14.74 8.58 -6.43
CA LEU A 13 -15.35 8.03 -7.64
C LEU A 13 -14.98 8.85 -8.89
N VAL A 14 -15.04 10.19 -8.81
CA VAL A 14 -14.67 11.09 -9.91
C VAL A 14 -13.18 10.97 -10.24
N VAL A 15 -12.31 10.94 -9.23
CA VAL A 15 -10.87 10.76 -9.42
C VAL A 15 -10.58 9.41 -10.08
N LEU A 16 -11.26 8.34 -9.66
CA LEU A 16 -11.11 7.01 -10.25
C LEU A 16 -11.59 6.95 -11.71
N LEU A 17 -12.64 7.70 -12.08
CA LEU A 17 -13.10 7.81 -13.47
C LEU A 17 -12.07 8.52 -14.36
N ILE A 18 -11.45 9.61 -13.86
CA ILE A 18 -10.46 10.39 -14.62
C ILE A 18 -9.13 9.63 -14.74
N PHE A 19 -8.67 9.01 -13.65
CA PHE A 19 -7.40 8.28 -13.60
C PHE A 19 -7.53 6.84 -14.13
N GLY A 20 -8.72 6.25 -14.09
CA GLY A 20 -8.97 4.85 -14.42
C GLY A 20 -8.45 3.86 -13.36
N THR A 21 -9.01 2.65 -13.35
CA THR A 21 -8.66 1.58 -12.41
C THR A 21 -7.26 1.00 -12.63
N GLY A 22 -6.59 1.28 -13.75
CA GLY A 22 -5.25 0.78 -14.05
C GLY A 22 -4.11 1.66 -13.56
N LYS A 23 -4.29 2.99 -13.54
CA LYS A 23 -3.22 3.93 -13.20
C LYS A 23 -3.10 4.12 -11.68
N LEU A 24 -4.23 4.10 -10.97
CA LEU A 24 -4.26 4.28 -9.52
C LEU A 24 -3.52 3.15 -8.77
N PRO A 25 -3.74 1.85 -9.05
CA PRO A 25 -3.04 0.76 -8.35
C PRO A 25 -1.55 0.68 -8.70
N ALA A 26 -1.18 1.02 -9.94
CA ALA A 26 0.22 1.07 -10.35
C ALA A 26 0.97 2.17 -9.59
N ALA A 27 0.42 3.39 -9.54
CA ALA A 27 0.99 4.50 -8.79
C ALA A 27 1.02 4.22 -7.28
N MET A 28 -0.05 3.66 -6.71
CA MET A 28 -0.07 3.26 -5.30
C MET A 28 0.95 2.14 -5.01
N GLY A 29 1.19 1.22 -5.94
CA GLY A 29 2.18 0.16 -5.80
C GLY A 29 3.61 0.70 -5.69
N ASP A 30 3.96 1.72 -6.48
CA ASP A 30 5.28 2.35 -6.42
C ASP A 30 5.44 3.24 -5.18
N LEU A 31 4.37 3.96 -4.79
CA LEU A 31 4.33 4.69 -3.52
C LEU A 31 4.44 3.75 -2.32
N ALA A 32 3.77 2.60 -2.33
CA ALA A 32 3.80 1.61 -1.25
C ALA A 32 5.19 0.98 -1.09
N LYS A 33 5.90 0.71 -2.20
CA LYS A 33 7.30 0.26 -2.15
C LYS A 33 8.21 1.32 -1.53
N GLY A 34 8.03 2.59 -1.92
CA GLY A 34 8.77 3.72 -1.34
C GLY A 34 8.51 3.89 0.16
N LEU A 35 7.25 3.87 0.58
CA LEU A 35 6.87 3.93 2.00
C LEU A 35 7.34 2.70 2.79
N LYS A 36 7.31 1.50 2.21
CA LYS A 36 7.79 0.27 2.85
C LYS A 36 9.31 0.28 3.04
N ALA A 37 10.06 0.79 2.05
CA ALA A 37 11.50 1.01 2.18
C ALA A 37 11.77 2.06 3.27
N PHE A 38 11.10 3.21 3.22
CA PHE A 38 11.25 4.27 4.21
C PHE A 38 10.93 3.82 5.64
N LYS A 39 9.87 3.02 5.82
CA LYS A 39 9.52 2.41 7.12
C LYS A 39 10.56 1.39 7.60
N ARG A 40 11.14 0.61 6.68
CA ARG A 40 12.19 -0.38 6.98
C ARG A 40 13.53 0.28 7.33
N GLU A 41 13.83 1.42 6.71
CA GLU A 41 15.00 2.26 7.04
C GLU A 41 14.80 3.01 8.37
N LEU A 42 13.61 3.56 8.63
CA LEU A 42 13.32 4.32 9.86
C LEU A 42 13.08 3.43 11.09
N GLY A 43 12.73 2.17 10.89
CA GLY A 43 12.47 1.23 11.97
C GLY A 43 13.00 -0.15 11.64
N ARG A 44 14.20 -0.46 12.13
CA ARG A 44 14.64 -1.85 12.30
C ARG A 44 15.08 -2.03 13.75
N PRO A 45 14.71 -3.14 14.42
CA PRO A 45 14.38 -4.45 13.86
C PRO A 45 13.00 -5.03 14.27
N ALA A 46 12.68 -6.20 13.71
CA ALA A 46 11.63 -7.17 14.06
C ALA A 46 10.36 -7.22 13.17
N ASP A 47 10.08 -8.44 12.72
CA ASP A 47 8.83 -8.94 12.11
C ASP A 47 8.52 -8.70 10.63
N SER A 48 9.35 -9.33 9.81
CA SER A 48 8.81 -10.16 8.73
C SER A 48 9.51 -11.52 8.72
N ALA A 49 9.06 -12.43 9.59
CA ALA A 49 9.41 -13.86 9.61
C ALA A 49 8.24 -14.71 9.01
N PRO A 50 8.34 -16.04 8.84
CA PRO A 50 9.15 -16.83 7.87
C PRO A 50 8.26 -17.81 7.04
N PRO A 51 8.80 -18.56 6.05
CA PRO A 51 8.40 -19.95 5.85
C PRO A 51 9.49 -20.87 6.44
N PRO A 52 9.14 -21.87 7.27
CA PRO A 52 10.07 -22.89 7.75
C PRO A 52 10.34 -23.87 6.60
N ALA A 53 11.08 -23.42 5.59
CA ALA A 53 11.46 -24.27 4.48
C ALA A 53 12.87 -24.77 4.74
N ARG A 54 12.91 -26.07 5.08
CA ARG A 54 14.01 -26.98 4.82
C ARG A 54 15.12 -27.01 5.88
N ARG A 55 14.84 -27.83 6.92
CA ARG A 55 15.87 -28.70 7.50
C ARG A 55 16.41 -29.60 6.39
N GLU A 56 17.57 -29.23 5.87
CA GLU A 56 18.43 -30.02 4.98
C GLU A 56 19.84 -29.51 5.32
N VAL A 57 20.80 -30.29 5.79
CA VAL A 57 21.01 -31.75 5.86
C VAL A 57 21.84 -32.01 7.13
N GLU A 58 21.49 -33.02 7.92
CA GLU A 58 22.48 -33.89 8.58
C GLU A 58 22.16 -35.32 8.15
#